data_AF-A0A920RV39-F1
#
_entry.id   AF-A0A920RV39-F1
#
_cell.length_a   1.000
_cell.length_b   1.000
_cell.length_c   1.000
_cell.angle_alpha   90.00
_cell.angle_beta   90.00
_cell.angle_gamma   90.00
#
_symmetry.space_group_name_H-M   'P 1'
#
loop_
_entity.id
_entity.type
_entity.pdbx_description
1 polymer ?
#
loop_
_entity_poly.entity_id
_entity_poly.type
_entity_poly.pdbx_seq_one_letter_code
_entity_poly.pdbx_strand_id
1 'polypeptide(L)' 'MDILEYKQQGFLAEAMLNYLVRLGWPSGDQEIFTIDELIEKFDLTNLNKSSARFDLEKLQWVNQQHILS' A
#
# COMPACT_ATOMS: atom_id res chain seq x y z
N MET A 1 7.39 10.98 -11.75
CA MET A 1 6.75 10.80 -10.43
C MET A 1 7.74 10.02 -9.61
N ASP A 2 8.44 10.70 -8.70
CA ASP A 2 9.53 10.12 -7.89
C ASP A 2 9.00 9.75 -6.50
N ILE A 3 9.41 8.60 -5.97
CA ILE A 3 9.04 8.13 -4.63
C ILE A 3 9.53 9.12 -3.56
N LEU A 4 10.64 9.81 -3.82
CA LEU A 4 11.16 10.85 -2.92
C LEU A 4 10.22 12.05 -2.78
N GLU A 5 9.44 12.39 -3.82
CA GLU A 5 8.47 13.49 -3.76
C GLU A 5 7.35 13.17 -2.76
N TYR A 6 6.87 11.93 -2.71
CA TYR A 6 5.84 11.51 -1.75
C TYR A 6 6.33 11.61 -0.30
N LYS A 7 7.59 11.27 -0.06
CA LYS A 7 8.19 11.46 1.27
C LYS A 7 8.21 12.94 1.66
N GLN A 8 8.55 13.83 0.73
CA GLN A 8 8.53 15.28 0.97
C GLN A 8 7.12 15.83 1.18
N GLN A 9 6.12 15.22 0.55
CA GLN A 9 4.70 15.55 0.73
C GLN A 9 4.10 15.02 2.05
N GLY A 10 4.89 14.30 2.87
CA GLY A 10 4.45 13.81 4.19
C GLY A 10 3.74 12.46 4.16
N PHE A 11 3.86 11.69 3.08
CA PHE A 11 3.39 10.31 3.07
C PHE A 11 4.30 9.42 3.93
N LEU A 12 3.67 8.59 4.76
CA LEU A 12 4.34 7.58 5.57
C LEU A 12 4.88 6.45 4.68
N ALA A 13 6.05 5.93 5.03
CA ALA A 13 6.68 4.86 4.25
C ALA A 13 5.85 3.57 4.33
N GLU A 14 5.24 3.31 5.48
CA GLU A 14 4.36 2.18 5.75
C GLU A 14 3.09 2.25 4.90
N ALA A 15 2.50 3.44 4.76
CA ALA A 15 1.33 3.66 3.92
C ALA A 15 1.62 3.47 2.43
N MET A 16 2.78 3.98 1.97
CA MET A 16 3.24 3.76 0.61
C MET A 16 3.45 2.27 0.33
N LEU A 17 4.11 1.55 1.26
CA LEU A 17 4.33 0.12 1.12
C LEU A 17 3.00 -0.66 1.07
N ASN A 18 2.10 -0.37 2.00
CA ASN A 18 0.76 -0.97 2.05
C ASN A 18 0.01 -0.80 0.72
N TYR A 19 0.01 0.42 0.19
CA TYR A 19 -0.63 0.75 -1.09
C TYR A 19 0.00 -0.01 -2.26
N LEU A 20 1.33 -0.02 -2.37
CA LEU A 20 2.04 -0.70 -3.46
C LEU A 20 1.83 -2.21 -3.44
N VAL A 21 1.80 -2.84 -2.26
CA VAL A 21 1.53 -4.27 -2.14
C VAL A 21 0.10 -4.59 -2.62
N ARG A 22 -0.88 -3.78 -2.25
CA ARG A 22 -2.30 -3.96 -2.64
C ARG A 22 -2.57 -3.81 -4.14
N LEU A 23 -1.69 -3.15 -4.89
CA LEU A 23 -1.84 -3.01 -6.34
C LEU A 23 -1.66 -4.36 -7.09
N GLY A 24 -0.82 -5.25 -6.57
CA GLY A 24 -0.50 -6.54 -7.21
C GLY A 24 -0.96 -7.78 -6.45
N TRP A 25 -1.33 -7.63 -5.18
CA TRP A 25 -1.66 -8.73 -4.29
C TRP A 25 -3.14 -8.70 -3.85
N PRO A 26 -3.96 -9.67 -4.30
CA PRO A 26 -5.33 -9.81 -3.87
C PRO A 26 -5.37 -10.34 -2.44
N SER A 27 -5.62 -9.47 -1.46
CA SER A 27 -5.71 -9.83 -0.04
C SER A 27 -7.14 -9.78 0.52
N GLY A 28 -8.14 -9.93 -0.34
CA GLY A 28 -9.55 -9.86 0.03
C GLY A 28 -9.97 -8.46 0.50
N ASP A 29 -10.76 -8.41 1.57
CA ASP A 29 -11.37 -7.19 2.10
C ASP A 29 -10.44 -6.35 2.99
N GLN A 30 -9.35 -6.94 3.51
CA GLN A 30 -8.38 -6.19 4.30
C GLN A 30 -7.58 -5.27 3.37
N GLU A 31 -7.61 -3.97 3.65
CA GLU A 31 -6.90 -2.96 2.86
C GLU A 31 -5.70 -2.35 3.59
N ILE A 32 -5.78 -2.24 4.91
CA ILE A 32 -4.72 -1.68 5.75
C ILE A 32 -3.99 -2.82 6.45
N PHE A 33 -2.66 -2.78 6.39
CA PHE A 33 -1.76 -3.80 6.94
C PHE A 33 -0.59 -3.12 7.62
N THR A 34 -0.19 -3.63 8.78
CA THR A 34 1.13 -3.31 9.36
C THR A 34 2.25 -4.00 8.57
N ILE A 35 3.49 -3.57 8.79
CA ILE A 35 4.65 -4.25 8.19
C ILE A 35 4.70 -5.72 8.63
N ASP A 36 4.44 -6.01 9.90
CA ASP A 36 4.48 -7.37 10.43
C ASP A 36 3.39 -8.24 9.77
N GLU A 37 2.17 -7.72 9.62
CA GLU A 37 1.11 -8.44 8.91
C GLU A 37 1.45 -8.69 7.44
N LEU A 38 2.10 -7.74 6.77
CA LEU A 38 2.58 -7.95 5.41
C LEU A 38 3.61 -9.07 5.36
N ILE A 39 4.58 -9.10 6.28
CA ILE A 39 5.60 -10.15 6.34
C ILE A 39 4.96 -11.53 6.59
N GLU A 40 3.95 -11.60 7.45
CA GLU A 40 3.28 -12.86 7.79
C GLU A 40 2.34 -13.36 6.70
N LYS A 41 1.60 -12.46 6.04
CA LYS A 41 0.51 -12.82 5.13
C LYS A 41 0.89 -12.77 3.65
N PHE A 42 1.89 -11.98 3.27
CA PHE A 42 2.22 -11.76 1.86
C PHE A 42 2.77 -13.03 1.22
N ASP A 43 2.15 -13.43 0.10
CA ASP A 43 2.55 -14.60 -0.67
C ASP A 43 2.61 -14.28 -2.17
N LEU A 44 3.78 -14.52 -2.75
CA LEU A 44 4.09 -14.32 -4.17
C LEU A 44 3.24 -15.21 -5.09
N THR A 45 2.76 -16.36 -4.62
CA THR A 45 1.96 -17.29 -5.43
C THR A 45 0.61 -16.70 -5.84
N ASN A 46 0.10 -15.73 -5.07
CA ASN A 46 -1.18 -15.07 -5.32
C ASN A 46 -1.05 -13.75 -6.07
N LEU A 47 0.14 -13.34 -6.50
CA LEU A 47 0.32 -12.12 -7.28
C LEU A 47 -0.44 -12.23 -8.59
N ASN A 48 -1.38 -11.31 -8.82
CA ASN A 48 -2.06 -11.19 -10.09
C ASN A 48 -1.34 -10.15 -10.96
N LYS A 49 -1.26 -10.40 -12.26
CA LYS A 49 -0.93 -9.38 -13.27
C LYS A 49 -2.11 -8.43 -13.49
N SER A 50 -2.76 -7.98 -12.42
CA SER A 50 -3.74 -6.90 -12.51
C SER A 50 -3.04 -5.66 -13.04
N SER A 51 -3.68 -4.99 -14.00
CA SER A 51 -3.26 -3.69 -14.51
C SER A 51 -3.49 -2.62 -13.46
N ALA A 52 -2.71 -2.71 -12.38
CA ALA A 52 -2.82 -1.83 -11.24
C ALA A 52 -2.57 -0.40 -11.71
N ARG A 53 -3.61 0.41 -11.66
CA ARG A 53 -3.51 1.84 -11.98
C ARG A 53 -3.17 2.55 -10.69
N PHE A 54 -2.18 3.42 -10.78
CA PHE A 54 -1.89 4.34 -9.70
C PHE A 54 -3.10 5.26 -9.49
N ASP A 55 -3.51 5.37 -8.24
CA ASP A 55 -4.67 6.09 -7.74
C ASP A 55 -4.21 6.88 -6.51
N LEU A 56 -4.10 8.20 -6.69
CA LEU A 56 -3.61 9.10 -5.65
C LEU A 56 -4.59 9.26 -4.50
N GLU A 57 -5.91 9.24 -4.78
CA GLU A 57 -6.94 9.37 -3.74
C GLU A 57 -6.90 8.16 -2.82
N LYS A 58 -6.72 6.96 -3.39
CA LYS A 58 -6.55 5.74 -2.61
C LYS A 58 -5.29 5.77 -1.75
N LEU A 59 -4.15 6.22 -2.30
CA LEU A 59 -2.91 6.36 -1.52
C LEU A 59 -3.08 7.37 -0.37
N GLN A 60 -3.75 8.50 -0.60
CA GLN A 60 -4.05 9.48 0.45
C GLN A 60 -4.92 8.89 1.55
N TRP A 61 -5.95 8.12 1.19
CA TRP A 61 -6.80 7.43 2.17
C TRP A 61 -6.01 6.43 3.01
N VAL A 62 -5.17 5.58 2.38
CA VAL A 62 -4.29 4.64 3.09
C VAL A 62 -3.38 5.41 4.05
N ASN A 63 -2.76 6.50 3.59
CA ASN A 63 -1.89 7.33 4.41
C ASN A 63 -2.61 7.90 5.66
N GLN A 64 -3.86 8.34 5.52
CA GLN A 64 -4.66 8.79 6.66
C GLN A 64 -4.93 7.66 7.66
N GLN A 65 -5.23 6.45 7.19
CA GLN A 65 -5.44 5.30 8.09
C GLN A 65 -4.18 4.99 8.90
N HIS A 66 -3.00 5.06 8.27
CA HIS A 66 -1.72 4.85 8.97
C HIS A 66 -1.34 5.98 9.93
N ILE A 67 -1.77 7.22 9.68
CA ILE A 67 -1.54 8.34 10.60
C ILE A 67 -2.43 8.24 11.86
N LEU A 68 -3.64 7.70 11.71
CA LEU A 68 -4.62 7.57 12.80
C LEU A 68 -4.47 6.28 13.62
N SER A 69 -3.66 5.33 13.13
CA SER A 69 -3.42 4.03 13.75
C SER A 69 -2.42 4.08 14.92
#